data_AF-A0A2V5NZU6-F1
#
_entry.id   AF-A0A2V5NZU6-F1
#
_cell.length_a   1.000
_cell.length_b   1.000
_cell.length_c   1.000
_cell.angle_alpha   90.00
_cell.angle_beta   90.00
_cell.angle_gamma   90.00
#
_symmetry.space_group_name_H-M   'P 1'
#
loop_
_entity.id
_entity.type
_entity.pdbx_description
1 polymer ?
#
loop_
_entity_poly.entity_id
_entity_poly.type
_entity_poly.pdbx_seq_one_letter_code
_entity_poly.pdbx_strand_id
1 'polypeptide(L)'
;MAITVAPLTTTVMSSIGQNRAGTASGVNNAVARTASLIAIAVLGVVMLHVFKINLEHRLISANLPVSVVQSLQTQSIKLAAIDVPQNLNAETRQAIRRAIDESFVSGFRWVMVIGTALAAASAVTALFWIGATPRVRTDENS
;
A
#
# COMPACT_ATOMS: atom_id res chain seq x y z
N MET A 1 7.01 -13.77 -1.43
CA MET A 1 8.20 -13.10 -1.97
C MET A 1 9.26 -14.08 -2.46
N ALA A 2 9.67 -15.09 -1.70
CA ALA A 2 10.61 -16.11 -2.21
C ALA A 2 10.01 -17.05 -3.30
N ILE A 3 8.71 -17.32 -3.26
CA ILE A 3 8.08 -18.33 -4.12
C ILE A 3 7.82 -17.83 -5.56
N THR A 4 7.63 -16.52 -5.76
CA THR A 4 7.23 -15.95 -7.07
C THR A 4 8.33 -15.15 -7.77
N VAL A 5 9.30 -14.59 -7.04
CA VAL A 5 10.34 -13.72 -7.62
C VAL A 5 11.45 -14.54 -8.29
N ALA A 6 11.83 -15.67 -7.69
CA ALA A 6 12.89 -16.52 -8.23
C ALA A 6 12.52 -17.15 -9.58
N PRO A 7 11.32 -17.75 -9.77
CA PRO A 7 10.95 -18.33 -11.06
C PRO A 7 10.78 -17.27 -12.16
N LEU A 8 10.21 -16.10 -11.84
CA LEU A 8 9.97 -15.02 -12.81
C LEU A 8 11.28 -14.43 -13.34
N THR A 9 12.28 -14.26 -12.48
CA THR A 9 13.62 -13.79 -12.88
C THR A 9 14.33 -14.83 -13.74
N THR A 10 14.21 -16.12 -13.40
CA THR A 10 14.77 -17.23 -14.20
C THR A 10 14.15 -17.30 -15.59
N THR A 11 12.83 -17.20 -15.71
CA THR A 11 12.14 -17.23 -17.02
C THR A 11 12.54 -16.05 -17.90
N VAL A 12 12.65 -14.83 -17.35
CA VAL A 12 13.11 -13.66 -18.11
C VAL A 12 14.55 -13.82 -18.59
N MET A 13 15.44 -14.33 -17.72
CA MET A 13 16.85 -14.51 -18.07
C MET A 13 17.09 -15.66 -19.05
N SER A 14 16.23 -16.68 -19.10
CA SER A 14 16.37 -17.81 -20.05
C SER A 14 15.80 -17.51 -21.44
N SER A 15 15.11 -16.39 -21.63
CA SER A 15 14.37 -16.07 -22.87
C SER A 15 15.13 -15.18 -23.86
N ILE A 16 16.36 -14.76 -23.54
CA ILE A 16 17.07 -13.71 -24.28
C ILE A 16 18.54 -14.11 -24.50
N GLY A 17 19.04 -14.01 -25.74
CA GLY A 17 20.46 -14.22 -26.04
C GLY A 17 21.38 -13.26 -25.27
N GLN A 18 22.54 -13.77 -24.83
CA GLN A 18 23.53 -13.15 -23.91
C GLN A 18 23.85 -11.65 -24.15
N ASN A 19 23.68 -11.13 -25.37
CA ASN A 19 24.09 -9.77 -25.76
C ASN A 19 23.11 -8.63 -25.40
N ARG A 20 21.94 -8.90 -24.79
CA ARG A 20 20.95 -7.85 -24.38
C ARG A 20 20.39 -8.00 -22.95
N ALA A 21 20.91 -8.94 -22.16
CA ALA A 21 20.44 -9.18 -20.79
C ALA A 21 20.70 -7.99 -19.85
N GLY A 22 21.79 -7.25 -20.07
CA GLY A 22 22.15 -6.07 -19.26
C GLY A 22 21.16 -4.89 -19.41
N THR A 23 20.72 -4.59 -20.64
CA THR A 23 19.73 -3.52 -20.89
C THR A 23 18.34 -3.91 -20.41
N ALA A 24 17.93 -5.18 -20.58
CA ALA A 24 16.67 -5.69 -20.07
C ALA A 24 16.58 -5.62 -18.53
N SER A 25 17.64 -6.03 -17.82
CA SER A 25 17.70 -5.94 -16.35
C SER A 25 17.69 -4.49 -15.86
N GLY A 26 18.42 -3.60 -16.55
CA GLY A 26 18.45 -2.17 -16.24
C GLY A 26 17.08 -1.51 -16.33
N VAL A 27 16.31 -1.78 -17.39
CA VAL A 27 14.94 -1.28 -17.54
C VAL A 27 14.02 -1.81 -16.44
N ASN A 28 14.07 -3.11 -16.13
CA ASN A 28 13.24 -3.69 -15.08
C ASN A 28 13.52 -3.07 -13.70
N ASN A 29 14.80 -2.82 -13.39
CA ASN A 29 15.18 -2.18 -12.14
C ASN A 29 14.68 -0.72 -12.05
N ALA A 30 14.85 0.05 -13.13
CA ALA A 30 14.38 1.43 -13.21
C ALA A 30 12.85 1.52 -13.05
N VAL A 31 12.11 0.63 -13.71
CA VAL A 31 10.65 0.54 -13.60
C VAL A 31 10.24 0.14 -12.18
N ALA A 32 10.84 -0.90 -11.60
CA ALA A 32 10.51 -1.35 -10.24
C ALA A 32 10.73 -0.25 -9.20
N ARG A 33 11.84 0.50 -9.32
CA ARG A 33 12.15 1.61 -8.41
C ARG A 33 11.15 2.75 -8.56
N THR A 34 10.86 3.14 -9.80
CA THR A 34 9.91 4.22 -10.10
C THR A 34 8.50 3.86 -9.61
N ALA A 35 8.06 2.62 -9.87
CA ALA A 35 6.78 2.11 -9.39
C ALA A 35 6.69 2.13 -7.86
N SER A 36 7.75 1.73 -7.17
CA SER A 36 7.81 1.76 -5.69
C SER A 36 7.69 3.18 -5.15
N LEU A 37 8.38 4.16 -5.75
CA LEU A 37 8.29 5.57 -5.34
C LEU A 37 6.89 6.15 -5.55
N ILE A 38 6.29 5.88 -6.72
CA ILE A 38 4.92 6.30 -7.02
C ILE A 38 3.93 5.65 -6.04
N ALA A 39 4.09 4.36 -5.76
CA ALA A 39 3.24 3.66 -4.81
C ALA A 39 3.30 4.29 -3.41
N ILE A 40 4.50 4.59 -2.89
CA ILE A 40 4.66 5.25 -1.59
C ILE A 40 3.95 6.61 -1.59
N ALA A 41 4.13 7.42 -2.64
CA ALA A 41 3.50 8.73 -2.74
C ALA A 41 1.98 8.64 -2.76
N VAL A 42 1.41 7.79 -3.62
CA VAL A 42 -0.03 7.62 -3.78
C VAL A 42 -0.65 7.06 -2.49
N LEU A 43 -0.07 5.99 -1.92
CA LEU A 43 -0.58 5.38 -0.70
C LEU A 43 -0.49 6.33 0.49
N GLY A 44 0.54 7.17 0.58
CA GLY A 44 0.66 8.21 1.60
C GLY A 44 -0.45 9.27 1.50
N VAL A 45 -0.79 9.71 0.28
CA VAL A 45 -1.90 10.64 0.04
C VAL A 45 -3.24 10.00 0.44
N VAL A 46 -3.48 8.75 0.03
CA VAL A 46 -4.70 8.01 0.41
C VAL A 46 -4.80 7.89 1.92
N MET A 47 -3.72 7.48 2.60
CA MET A 47 -3.65 7.35 4.05
C MET A 47 -4.05 8.67 4.73
N LEU A 48 -3.40 9.78 4.35
CA LEU A 48 -3.66 11.08 4.95
C LEU A 48 -5.09 11.57 4.70
N HIS A 49 -5.61 11.35 3.49
CA HIS A 49 -6.95 11.76 3.10
C HIS A 49 -8.02 10.99 3.89
N VAL A 50 -7.93 9.66 3.92
CA VAL A 50 -8.84 8.79 4.68
C VAL A 50 -8.77 9.11 6.17
N PHE A 51 -7.56 9.30 6.71
CA PHE A 51 -7.35 9.68 8.10
C PHE A 51 -8.08 10.99 8.44
N LYS A 52 -7.89 12.05 7.64
CA LYS A 52 -8.51 13.36 7.88
C LYS A 52 -10.03 13.29 7.92
N ILE A 53 -10.65 12.62 6.94
CA ILE A 53 -12.10 12.47 6.85
C ILE A 53 -12.64 11.73 8.08
N ASN A 54 -12.02 10.61 8.45
CA ASN A 54 -12.46 9.82 9.59
C ASN A 54 -12.25 10.56 10.92
N LEU A 55 -11.14 11.29 11.06
CA LEU A 55 -10.83 12.06 12.26
C LEU A 55 -11.87 13.15 12.45
N GLU A 56 -12.13 13.97 11.42
CA GLU A 56 -13.14 15.02 11.47
C GLU A 56 -14.52 14.47 11.83
N HIS A 57 -14.96 13.41 11.16
CA HIS A 57 -16.26 12.80 11.44
C HIS A 57 -16.37 12.33 12.90
N ARG A 58 -15.33 11.69 13.45
CA ARG A 58 -15.31 11.22 14.85
C ARG A 58 -15.27 12.36 15.85
N LEU A 59 -14.51 13.42 15.58
CA LEU A 59 -14.43 14.59 16.46
C LEU A 59 -15.76 15.37 16.50
N ILE A 60 -16.44 15.50 15.36
CA ILE A 60 -17.78 16.10 15.28
C ILE A 60 -18.80 15.22 16.00
N SER A 61 -18.74 13.90 15.82
CA SER A 61 -19.64 12.95 16.50
C SER A 61 -19.45 12.94 18.02
N ALA A 62 -18.23 13.22 18.49
CA ALA A 62 -17.91 13.40 19.92
C ALA A 62 -18.34 14.77 20.47
N ASN A 63 -19.00 15.61 19.66
CA ASN A 63 -19.55 16.91 20.03
C ASN A 63 -18.51 17.88 20.62
N LEU A 64 -17.28 17.83 20.08
CA LEU A 64 -16.17 18.66 20.55
C LEU A 64 -16.31 20.12 20.09
N PRO A 65 -15.77 21.07 20.88
CA PRO A 65 -15.72 22.47 20.47
C PRO A 65 -14.97 22.63 19.14
N VAL A 66 -15.52 23.46 18.25
CA VAL A 66 -14.96 23.71 16.90
C VAL A 66 -13.49 24.17 16.96
N SER A 67 -13.11 24.94 17.99
CA SER A 67 -11.74 25.39 18.19
C SER A 67 -10.75 24.24 18.42
N VAL A 68 -11.17 23.19 19.13
CA VAL A 68 -10.36 21.98 19.36
C VAL A 68 -10.26 21.18 18.07
N VAL A 69 -11.37 21.02 17.35
CA VAL A 69 -11.39 20.31 16.06
C VAL A 69 -10.44 20.96 15.05
N GLN A 70 -10.49 22.28 14.89
CA GLN A 70 -9.60 23.01 13.98
C GLN A 70 -8.12 22.87 14.37
N SER A 71 -7.81 22.93 15.67
CA SER A 71 -6.44 22.71 16.16
C SER A 71 -5.92 21.30 15.83
N LEU A 72 -6.76 20.27 15.94
CA LEU A 72 -6.38 18.89 15.59
C LEU A 72 -6.30 18.70 14.06
N GLN A 73 -7.16 19.37 13.29
CA GLN A 73 -7.15 19.32 11.82
C GLN A 73 -5.88 19.92 11.22
N THR A 74 -5.41 21.05 11.74
CA THR A 74 -4.14 21.67 11.30
C THR A 74 -2.94 20.75 11.54
N GLN A 75 -3.02 19.90 12.57
CA GLN A 75 -1.99 18.92 12.91
C GLN A 75 -2.16 17.56 12.22
N SER A 76 -3.18 17.36 11.39
CA SER A 76 -3.51 16.04 10.84
C SER A 76 -2.42 15.39 10.01
N ILE A 77 -1.44 16.16 9.53
CA ILE A 77 -0.26 15.61 8.84
C ILE A 77 0.66 14.80 9.77
N LYS A 78 0.58 15.04 11.09
CA LYS A 78 1.27 14.25 12.12
C LYS A 78 0.62 12.88 12.36
N LEU A 79 -0.58 12.63 11.82
CA LEU A 79 -1.31 11.36 11.94
C LEU A 79 -1.47 10.92 13.41
N ALA A 80 -0.92 9.76 13.79
CA ALA A 80 -0.99 9.25 15.18
C ALA A 80 -0.17 10.08 16.18
N ALA A 81 0.71 10.97 15.70
CA ALA A 81 1.52 11.86 16.53
C ALA A 81 0.89 13.25 16.72
N ILE A 82 -0.42 13.40 16.51
CA ILE A 82 -1.13 14.65 16.87
C ILE A 82 -1.01 14.89 18.37
N ASP A 83 -0.64 16.12 18.72
CA ASP A 83 -0.53 16.55 20.11
C ASP A 83 -1.94 16.87 20.66
N VAL A 84 -2.36 16.12 21.68
CA VAL A 84 -3.67 16.32 22.31
C VAL A 84 -3.54 17.40 23.40
N PRO A 85 -4.38 18.45 23.39
CA PRO A 85 -4.30 19.52 24.38
C PRO A 85 -4.47 19.01 25.82
N GLN A 86 -3.54 19.38 26.70
CA GLN A 86 -3.53 18.90 28.10
C GLN A 86 -4.52 19.65 29.01
N ASN A 87 -5.00 20.82 28.58
CA ASN A 87 -5.99 21.63 29.29
C ASN A 87 -7.43 21.07 29.22
N LEU A 88 -7.62 19.90 28.60
CA LEU A 88 -8.92 19.23 28.49
C LEU A 88 -9.10 18.21 29.62
N ASN A 89 -10.37 17.95 29.97
CA ASN A 89 -10.72 16.90 30.92
C ASN A 89 -10.25 15.51 30.42
N ALA A 90 -10.09 14.56 31.34
CA ALA A 90 -9.53 13.25 31.03
C ALA A 90 -10.40 12.46 30.02
N GLU A 91 -11.72 12.61 30.12
CA GLU A 91 -12.69 11.96 29.24
C GLU A 91 -12.57 12.46 27.78
N THR A 92 -12.56 13.78 27.57
CA THR A 92 -12.38 14.38 26.24
C THR A 92 -11.04 13.99 25.64
N ARG A 93 -9.97 14.00 26.45
CA ARG A 93 -8.63 13.60 25.99
C ARG A 93 -8.64 12.15 25.50
N GLN A 94 -9.30 11.26 26.23
CA GLN A 94 -9.41 9.86 25.84
C GLN A 94 -10.29 9.69 24.59
N ALA A 95 -11.35 10.48 24.44
CA ALA A 95 -12.20 10.49 23.25
C ALA A 95 -11.40 10.94 22.01
N ILE A 96 -10.62 12.03 22.12
CA ILE A 96 -9.74 12.50 21.05
C ILE A 96 -8.70 11.43 20.70
N ARG A 97 -8.07 10.82 21.70
CA ARG A 97 -7.05 9.78 21.45
C ARG A 97 -7.65 8.58 20.71
N ARG A 98 -8.81 8.09 21.15
CA ARG A 98 -9.56 7.02 20.47
C ARG A 98 -9.91 7.42 19.03
N ALA A 99 -10.39 8.64 18.81
CA ALA A 99 -10.70 9.14 17.47
C ALA A 99 -9.46 9.15 16.55
N ILE A 100 -8.29 9.56 17.06
CA ILE A 100 -7.02 9.53 16.32
C ILE A 100 -6.64 8.08 15.98
N ASP A 101 -6.61 7.19 16.97
CA ASP A 101 -6.18 5.80 16.80
C ASP A 101 -7.09 5.05 15.81
N GLU A 102 -8.41 5.18 15.93
CA GLU A 102 -9.37 4.54 15.03
C GLU A 102 -9.32 5.10 13.60
N SER A 103 -9.09 6.40 13.45
CA SER A 103 -8.93 7.04 12.13
C SER A 103 -7.63 6.62 11.46
N PHE A 104 -6.56 6.46 12.24
CA PHE A 104 -5.28 5.96 11.76
C PHE A 104 -5.40 4.52 11.27
N VAL A 105 -5.99 3.64 12.07
CA VAL A 105 -6.26 2.25 11.66
C VAL A 105 -7.17 2.19 10.43
N SER A 106 -8.17 3.07 10.33
CA SER A 106 -9.04 3.15 9.15
C SER A 106 -8.28 3.52 7.88
N GLY A 107 -7.34 4.48 7.97
CA GLY A 107 -6.44 4.82 6.86
C GLY A 107 -5.57 3.63 6.42
N PHE A 108 -4.95 2.94 7.38
CA PHE A 108 -4.14 1.75 7.08
C PHE A 108 -4.96 0.62 6.45
N ARG A 109 -6.21 0.42 6.87
CA ARG A 109 -7.11 -0.56 6.26
C ARG A 109 -7.35 -0.26 4.78
N TRP A 110 -7.54 1.00 4.40
CA TRP A 110 -7.70 1.39 3.00
C TRP A 110 -6.43 1.16 2.19
N VAL A 111 -5.25 1.49 2.74
CA VAL A 111 -3.96 1.18 2.12
C VAL A 111 -3.82 -0.32 1.89
N MET A 112 -4.17 -1.15 2.88
CA MET A 112 -4.15 -2.60 2.77
C MET A 112 -5.12 -3.12 1.70
N VAL A 113 -6.35 -2.60 1.63
CA VAL A 113 -7.33 -2.97 0.59
C VAL A 113 -6.81 -2.67 -0.81
N ILE A 114 -6.19 -1.50 -1.01
CA ILE A 114 -5.56 -1.16 -2.30
C ILE A 114 -4.43 -2.16 -2.61
N GLY A 115 -3.58 -2.48 -1.64
CA GLY A 115 -2.52 -3.47 -1.80
C GLY A 115 -3.07 -4.85 -2.16
N THR A 116 -4.14 -5.29 -1.49
CA THR A 116 -4.83 -6.55 -1.80
C THR A 116 -5.42 -6.55 -3.21
N ALA A 117 -6.05 -5.46 -3.63
CA ALA A 117 -6.59 -5.33 -4.98
C ALA A 117 -5.50 -5.40 -6.05
N LEU A 118 -4.36 -4.73 -5.84
CA LEU A 118 -3.22 -4.78 -6.74
C LEU A 118 -2.58 -6.18 -6.80
N ALA A 119 -2.47 -6.86 -5.66
CA ALA A 119 -1.98 -8.23 -5.60
C ALA A 119 -2.91 -9.22 -6.32
N ALA A 120 -4.23 -9.08 -6.12
CA ALA A 120 -5.23 -9.88 -6.82
C ALA A 120 -5.20 -9.64 -8.34
N ALA A 121 -5.11 -8.38 -8.77
CA ALA A 121 -4.94 -8.04 -10.18
C ALA A 121 -3.67 -8.68 -10.77
N SER A 122 -2.56 -8.69 -10.03
CA SER A 122 -1.32 -9.36 -10.45
C SER A 122 -1.45 -10.88 -10.57
N ALA A 123 -2.24 -11.51 -9.69
CA ALA A 123 -2.52 -12.93 -9.79
C ALA A 123 -3.38 -13.26 -11.01
N VAL A 124 -4.38 -12.41 -11.31
CA VAL A 124 -5.25 -12.55 -12.48
C VAL A 124 -4.46 -12.41 -13.77
N THR A 125 -3.60 -11.40 -13.90
CA THR A 125 -2.76 -11.25 -15.10
C THR A 125 -1.82 -12.44 -15.30
N ALA A 126 -1.24 -12.98 -14.23
CA ALA A 126 -0.42 -14.18 -14.29
C ALA A 126 -1.24 -15.40 -14.76
N LEU A 127 -2.45 -15.61 -14.25
CA LEU A 127 -3.30 -16.74 -14.65
C LEU A 127 -3.74 -16.67 -16.12
N PHE A 128 -4.06 -15.48 -16.62
CA PHE A 128 -4.46 -15.31 -18.02
C PHE A 128 -3.29 -15.45 -19.00
N TRP A 129 -2.07 -15.05 -18.61
CA TRP A 129 -0.91 -15.06 -19.51
C TRP A 129 -0.02 -16.30 -19.39
N ILE A 130 -0.01 -16.96 -18.23
CA ILE A 130 0.67 -18.25 -17.99
C ILE A 130 -0.32 -19.39 -18.30
N GLY A 131 -0.86 -19.39 -19.51
CA GLY A 131 -1.63 -20.51 -20.05
C GLY A 131 -0.69 -21.65 -20.44
N ALA A 132 -0.75 -22.74 -19.68
CA ALA A 132 -0.27 -24.10 -19.96
C ALA A 132 0.83 -24.27 -21.03
N THR A 133 2.10 -24.35 -20.61
CA THR A 133 3.12 -25.04 -21.42
C THR A 133 2.79 -26.54 -21.42
N PRO A 134 2.45 -27.17 -22.57
CA PRO A 134 2.27 -28.60 -22.64
C PRO A 134 3.60 -29.29 -22.35
N ARG A 135 3.60 -30.32 -21.51
CA ARG A 135 4.74 -31.24 -21.39
C ARG A 135 4.97 -31.86 -22.77
N VAL A 136 6.08 -31.52 -23.43
CA VAL A 136 6.56 -32.29 -24.58
C VAL A 136 7.02 -33.64 -24.03
N ARG A 137 6.17 -34.65 -24.18
CA ARG A 137 6.54 -36.06 -24.18
C ARG A 137 6.82 -36.45 -25.63
N THR A 138 8.03 -36.90 -25.89
CA THR A 138 8.42 -37.79 -26.99
C THR A 138 9.78 -38.34 -26.57
N ASP A 139 9.82 -39.45 -25.85
CA ASP A 139 9.71 -40.84 -26.31
C ASP A 139 11.07 -41.38 -26.79
N GLU A 140 11.57 -42.34 -26.00
CA GLU A 140 12.10 -43.63 -26.44
C GLU A 140 12.35 -43.79 -27.95
N ASN A 141 13.62 -44.02 -28.32
CA ASN A 141 14.00 -44.86 -29.45
C ASN A 141 15.41 -45.40 -29.21
N SER A 142 15.45 -46.59 -28.62
CA SER A 142 16.56 -47.56 -28.67
C SER A 142 16.23 -48.63 -29.69
#